data_AF-A0AAD5QWI5-F1
#
_entry.id   AF-A0AAD5QWI5-F1
#
_cell.length_a   1.000
_cell.length_b   1.000
_cell.length_c   1.000
_cell.angle_alpha   90.00
_cell.angle_beta   90.00
_cell.angle_gamma   90.00
#
_symmetry.space_group_name_H-M   'P 1'
#
loop_
_entity.id
_entity.type
_entity.pdbx_description
1 polymer ?
#
loop_
_entity_poly.entity_id
_entity_poly.type
_entity_poly.pdbx_seq_one_letter_code
_entity_poly.pdbx_strand_id
1 'polypeptide(L)'
;MAEAEDVNGIGQLSGLEANCLSKSSAAPSFEALLDTLICLYGECCSRTLRKEKYVAEFVESAKAVVTRARELRLCRDDFDLLQVIDKGAFDEVAVVRMRNA
;
A
#
# COMPACT_ATOMS: atom_id res chain seq x y z
N MET A 1 25.56 -38.58 20.40
CA MET A 1 24.63 -39.03 19.35
C MET A 1 23.49 -38.03 19.32
N ALA A 2 23.41 -37.26 18.23
CA ALA A 2 22.40 -36.28 17.82
C ALA A 2 22.01 -35.15 18.79
N GLU A 3 22.54 -33.96 18.51
CA GLU A 3 21.94 -32.67 18.88
C GLU A 3 20.56 -32.55 18.19
N ALA A 4 19.53 -32.20 18.96
CA ALA A 4 18.23 -31.82 18.41
C ALA A 4 18.22 -30.30 18.29
N GLU A 5 18.29 -29.81 17.05
CA GLU A 5 18.19 -28.40 16.71
C GLU A 5 16.79 -27.86 17.05
N ASP A 6 16.75 -26.73 17.74
CA ASP A 6 15.56 -25.97 18.09
C ASP A 6 14.94 -25.34 16.83
N VAL A 7 13.88 -25.95 16.29
CA VAL A 7 13.10 -25.39 15.17
C VAL A 7 11.89 -24.62 15.71
N ASN A 8 12.12 -23.63 16.58
CA ASN A 8 11.04 -22.91 17.28
C ASN A 8 10.63 -21.58 16.62
N GLY A 9 11.22 -21.23 15.47
CA GLY A 9 11.00 -19.93 14.82
C GLY A 9 9.85 -19.86 13.80
N ILE A 10 9.48 -20.98 13.18
CA ILE A 10 8.60 -20.97 11.99
C ILE A 10 7.12 -20.77 12.36
N GLY A 11 6.68 -21.24 13.54
CA GLY A 11 5.28 -21.17 13.96
C GLY A 11 4.83 -19.81 14.53
N GLN A 12 5.76 -18.95 14.95
CA GLN A 12 5.44 -17.64 15.56
C GLN A 12 4.91 -16.63 14.52
N LEU A 13 5.43 -16.71 13.28
CA LEU A 13 5.07 -15.81 12.18
C LEU A 13 3.75 -16.20 11.50
N SER A 14 3.38 -17.48 11.51
CA SER A 14 2.12 -17.95 10.90
C SER A 14 0.88 -17.29 11.51
N GLY A 15 0.93 -16.93 12.80
CA GLY A 15 -0.14 -16.16 13.44
C GLY A 15 -0.25 -14.73 12.91
N LEU A 16 0.89 -14.10 12.56
CA LEU A 16 0.91 -12.77 11.96
C LEU A 16 0.39 -12.80 10.52
N GLU A 17 0.83 -13.79 9.73
CA GLU A 17 0.32 -14.01 8.37
C GLU A 17 -1.20 -14.22 8.38
N ALA A 18 -1.69 -15.08 9.27
CA ALA A 18 -3.11 -15.29 9.47
C ALA A 18 -3.83 -14.02 9.92
N ASN A 19 -3.23 -13.16 10.74
CA ASN A 19 -3.85 -11.90 11.18
C ASN A 19 -3.88 -10.81 10.10
N CYS A 20 -2.87 -10.75 9.22
CA CYS A 20 -2.86 -9.83 8.08
C CYS A 20 -3.85 -10.28 6.98
N LEU A 21 -4.07 -11.59 6.86
CA LEU A 21 -4.97 -12.21 5.88
C LEU A 21 -6.41 -12.38 6.39
N SER A 22 -6.60 -12.54 7.69
CA SER A 22 -7.92 -12.58 8.33
C SER A 22 -8.33 -11.19 8.79
N LYS A 23 -9.63 -10.88 8.80
CA LYS A 23 -10.17 -9.61 9.32
C LYS A 23 -10.13 -9.56 10.86
N SER A 24 -8.95 -9.76 11.43
CA SER A 24 -8.66 -9.50 12.84
C SER A 24 -8.56 -7.99 13.06
N SER A 25 -9.25 -7.45 14.07
CA SER A 25 -9.32 -6.00 14.31
C SER A 25 -8.00 -5.37 14.79
N ALA A 26 -6.95 -6.17 14.99
CA ALA A 26 -5.69 -5.73 15.59
C ALA A 26 -4.54 -5.54 14.57
N ALA A 27 -4.62 -6.12 13.36
CA ALA A 27 -3.57 -6.05 12.35
C ALA A 27 -3.99 -5.15 11.17
N PRO A 28 -3.06 -4.38 10.57
CA PRO A 28 -3.36 -3.64 9.35
C PRO A 28 -3.65 -4.62 8.21
N SER A 29 -4.65 -4.30 7.39
CA SER A 29 -4.90 -5.07 6.17
C SER A 29 -3.73 -4.93 5.20
N PHE A 30 -3.61 -5.87 4.27
CA PHE A 30 -2.63 -5.76 3.18
C PHE A 30 -2.75 -4.44 2.39
N GLU A 31 -3.98 -3.97 2.15
CA GLU A 31 -4.23 -2.67 1.52
C GLU A 31 -3.66 -1.50 2.35
N ALA A 32 -3.85 -1.51 3.67
CA ALA A 32 -3.31 -0.47 4.54
C ALA A 32 -1.76 -0.48 4.58
N LEU A 33 -1.14 -1.66 4.48
CA LEU A 33 0.31 -1.78 4.35
C LEU A 33 0.81 -1.22 3.02
N LEU A 34 0.10 -1.50 1.92
CA LEU A 34 0.39 -0.90 0.62
C LEU A 34 0.23 0.63 0.63
N ASP A 35 -0.84 1.15 1.24
CA ASP A 35 -1.02 2.59 1.45
C ASP A 35 0.15 3.21 2.20
N THR A 36 0.59 2.55 3.27
CA THR A 36 1.71 3.01 4.09
C THR A 36 3.01 3.04 3.28
N LEU A 37 3.30 1.99 2.50
CA LEU A 37 4.47 1.94 1.63
C LEU A 37 4.44 3.03 0.56
N ILE A 38 3.29 3.22 -0.09
CA ILE A 38 3.08 4.21 -1.14
C ILE A 38 3.23 5.64 -0.59
N CYS A 39 2.70 5.89 0.60
CA CYS A 39 2.83 7.15 1.34
C CYS A 39 4.29 7.44 1.67
N LEU A 40 4.97 6.51 2.35
CA LEU A 40 6.38 6.64 2.73
C LEU A 40 7.26 6.87 1.50
N TYR A 41 7.06 6.09 0.42
CA TYR A 41 7.76 6.29 -0.83
C TYR A 41 7.57 7.72 -1.37
N GLY A 42 6.34 8.24 -1.35
CA GLY A 42 6.03 9.60 -1.81
C GLY A 42 6.81 10.66 -1.04
N GLU A 43 6.81 10.60 0.29
CA GLU A 43 7.56 11.51 1.16
C GLU A 43 9.07 11.42 0.92
N CYS A 44 9.59 10.20 0.82
CA CYS A 44 11.00 9.92 0.53
C CYS A 44 11.43 10.39 -0.87
N CYS A 45 10.49 10.63 -1.79
CA CYS A 45 10.79 11.18 -3.11
C CYS A 45 11.08 12.69 -3.11
N SER A 46 10.88 13.38 -1.98
CA SER A 46 11.19 14.80 -1.86
C SER A 46 12.67 15.12 -2.11
N ARG A 47 12.95 16.31 -2.68
CA ARG A 47 14.32 16.74 -3.01
C ARG A 47 15.25 16.83 -1.80
N THR A 48 14.70 17.02 -0.61
CA THR A 48 15.47 17.07 0.64
C THR A 48 15.87 15.67 1.07
N LEU A 49 14.91 14.74 1.16
CA LEU A 49 15.17 13.39 1.67
C LEU A 49 15.92 12.51 0.67
N ARG A 50 15.71 12.67 -0.65
CA ARG A 50 16.42 11.88 -1.67
C ARG A 50 17.95 12.04 -1.68
N LYS A 51 18.50 13.03 -0.96
CA LYS A 51 19.96 13.21 -0.84
C LYS A 51 20.58 12.26 0.19
N GLU A 52 19.79 11.78 1.13
CA GLU A 52 20.25 10.85 2.16
C GLU A 52 20.47 9.46 1.56
N LYS A 53 21.67 8.90 1.74
CA LYS A 53 22.09 7.64 1.12
C LYS A 53 21.05 6.53 1.26
N TYR A 54 20.62 6.27 2.50
CA TYR A 54 19.69 5.17 2.78
C TYR A 54 18.28 5.44 2.27
N VAL A 55 17.86 6.71 2.19
CA VAL A 55 16.58 7.07 1.59
C VAL A 55 16.62 6.85 0.08
N ALA A 56 17.70 7.23 -0.59
CA ALA A 56 17.88 7.00 -2.01
C ALA A 56 17.88 5.50 -2.36
N GLU A 57 18.58 4.68 -1.56
CA GLU A 57 18.58 3.21 -1.68
C GLU A 57 17.17 2.62 -1.47
N PHE A 58 16.44 3.09 -0.45
CA PHE A 58 15.05 2.70 -0.22
C PHE A 58 14.15 3.05 -1.41
N VAL A 59 14.22 4.30 -1.89
CA VAL A 59 13.41 4.74 -3.04
C VAL A 59 13.69 3.87 -4.25
N GLU A 60 14.94 3.54 -4.55
CA GLU A 60 15.23 2.78 -5.76
C GLU A 60 14.84 1.29 -5.64
N SER A 61 14.94 0.72 -4.44
CA SER A 61 14.44 -0.65 -4.18
C SER A 61 12.92 -0.75 -4.22
N ALA A 62 12.19 0.23 -3.67
CA ALA A 62 10.73 0.20 -3.59
C ALA A 62 10.02 0.62 -4.90
N LYS A 63 10.73 1.31 -5.80
CA LYS A 63 10.16 1.92 -7.01
C LYS A 63 9.33 0.96 -7.86
N ALA A 64 9.85 -0.22 -8.18
CA ALA A 64 9.14 -1.17 -9.04
C ALA A 64 7.79 -1.60 -8.44
N VAL A 65 7.78 -1.90 -7.14
CA VAL A 65 6.57 -2.31 -6.41
C VAL A 65 5.57 -1.16 -6.33
N VAL A 66 6.03 0.05 -5.97
CA VAL A 66 5.16 1.22 -5.85
C VAL A 66 4.57 1.64 -7.19
N THR A 67 5.37 1.64 -8.26
CA THR A 67 4.88 1.92 -9.62
C THR A 67 3.81 0.91 -10.00
N ARG A 68 4.07 -0.39 -9.81
CA ARG A 68 3.09 -1.43 -10.16
C ARG A 68 1.81 -1.34 -9.33
N ALA A 69 1.93 -1.07 -8.04
CA ALA A 69 0.78 -0.89 -7.16
C ALA A 69 -0.07 0.32 -7.57
N ARG A 70 0.55 1.42 -8.01
CA ARG A 70 -0.18 2.60 -8.52
C ARG A 70 -0.90 2.33 -9.84
N GLU A 71 -0.31 1.55 -10.74
CA GLU A 71 -0.95 1.16 -12.01
C GLU A 71 -2.14 0.23 -11.83
N LEU A 72 -2.08 -0.66 -10.83
CA LEU A 72 -3.14 -1.65 -10.57
C LEU A 72 -4.27 -1.08 -9.70
N ARG A 73 -4.02 0.02 -8.99
CA ARG A 73 -5.01 0.64 -8.12
C ARG A 73 -6.03 1.43 -8.92
N LEU A 74 -7.27 1.32 -8.46
CA LEU A 74 -8.37 2.12 -8.96
C LEU A 74 -8.03 3.61 -8.80
N CYS A 75 -8.14 4.35 -9.89
CA CYS A 75 -7.82 5.76 -9.97
C CYS A 75 -8.97 6.52 -10.63
N ARG A 76 -8.89 7.86 -10.58
CA ARG A 76 -9.91 8.72 -11.17
C ARG A 76 -10.06 8.48 -12.67
N ASP A 77 -8.98 8.16 -13.36
CA ASP A 77 -8.96 7.98 -14.81
C ASP A 77 -9.66 6.70 -15.27
N ASP A 78 -10.02 5.81 -14.34
CA ASP A 78 -10.86 4.63 -14.59
C ASP A 78 -12.34 4.98 -14.73
N PHE A 79 -12.71 6.26 -14.59
CA PHE A 79 -14.09 6.72 -14.60
C PHE A 79 -14.34 7.86 -15.59
N ASP A 80 -15.50 7.80 -16.26
CA ASP A 80 -16.12 8.92 -16.95
C ASP A 80 -16.97 9.72 -15.96
N LEU A 81 -16.65 10.99 -15.78
CA LEU A 81 -17.47 11.92 -15.01
C LEU A 81 -18.72 12.29 -15.80
N LEU A 82 -19.89 11.88 -15.32
CA LEU A 82 -21.16 12.21 -15.97
C LEU A 82 -21.72 13.53 -15.45
N GLN A 83 -21.81 13.68 -14.14
CA GLN A 83 -22.36 14.88 -13.50
C GLN A 83 -21.89 15.01 -12.05
N VAL A 84 -21.55 16.23 -11.62
CA VAL A 84 -21.43 16.55 -10.19
C VAL A 84 -22.83 16.85 -9.65
N ILE A 85 -23.25 16.14 -8.60
CA ILE A 85 -24.59 16.23 -8.01
C ILE A 85 -24.62 16.98 -6.69
N ASP A 86 -23.49 17.07 -5.98
CA ASP A 86 -23.36 17.82 -4.74
C ASP A 86 -21.94 18.36 -4.56
N LYS A 87 -21.81 19.47 -3.82
CA LYS A 87 -20.54 20.10 -3.46
C LYS A 87 -20.56 20.52 -2.00
N GLY A 88 -19.73 19.87 -1.19
CA GLY A 88 -19.53 20.23 0.20
C GLY A 88 -18.41 21.25 0.38
N ALA A 89 -18.01 21.47 1.64
CA ALA A 89 -16.94 22.40 1.98
C ALA A 89 -15.55 21.88 1.57
N PHE A 90 -15.37 20.56 1.49
CA PHE A 90 -14.08 19.90 1.22
C PHE A 90 -14.16 18.75 0.22
N ASP A 91 -15.34 18.48 -0.35
CA ASP A 91 -15.59 17.36 -1.24
C ASP A 91 -16.59 17.70 -2.36
N GLU A 92 -16.62 16.83 -3.36
CA GLU A 92 -17.59 16.86 -4.45
C GLU A 92 -18.15 15.45 -4.62
N VAL A 93 -19.48 15.33 -4.74
CA VAL A 93 -20.14 14.05 -5.02
C VAL A 93 -20.57 14.06 -6.47
N ALA A 94 -20.17 13.02 -7.21
CA ALA A 94 -20.44 12.92 -8.63
C ALA A 94 -20.99 11.55 -9.03
N VAL A 95 -21.87 11.58 -10.02
CA VAL A 95 -22.26 10.41 -10.79
C VAL A 95 -21.17 10.15 -11.81
N VAL A 96 -20.60 8.95 -11.74
CA VAL A 96 -19.53 8.48 -12.62
C VAL A 96 -19.90 7.15 -13.26
N ARG A 97 -19.27 6.84 -14.38
CA ARG A 97 -19.35 5.51 -15.03
C ARG A 97 -17.95 4.92 -15.09
N MET A 98 -17.79 3.66 -14.68
CA MET A 98 -16.52 2.95 -14.84
C MET A 98 -16.23 2.72 -16.33
N ARG A 99 -15.01 3.03 -16.77
CA ARG A 99 -14.54 2.77 -18.13
C ARG A 99 -14.20 1.29 -18.24
N ASN A 100 -14.91 0.57 -19.11
CA ASN A 100 -14.68 -0.84 -19.48
C ASN A 100 -14.31 -1.77 -18.30
N ALA A 101 -15.34 -2.32 -17.65
CA ALA A 101 -15.19 -3.58 -16.91
C ALA A 101 -15.32 -4.78 -17.87
#